data_AF-A0A951D9V0-F1
#
_entry.id   AF-A0A951D9V0-F1
#
_cell.length_a   1.000
_cell.length_b   1.000
_cell.length_c   1.000
_cell.angle_alpha   90.00
_cell.angle_beta   90.00
_cell.angle_gamma   90.00
#
_symmetry.space_group_name_H-M   'P 1'
#
loop_
_entity.id
_entity.type
_entity.pdbx_description
1 polymer ?
#
loop_
_entity_poly.entity_id
_entity_poly.type
_entity_poly.pdbx_seq_one_letter_code
_entity_poly.pdbx_strand_id
1 'polypeptide(L)'
;MAKLKLATTAFLLSLGLTASPYLLCAAPEHGYGYQAYPAPYESLRGLVDRTQSDLTAAMQLEHRGGDQHKRYNDAQGHLSSFDRHLVKGHFDKGELGKAIDSIKAILDKNVLQASSRDALMRDLEELRSVRERD
;
A
#
# COMPACT_ATOMS: atom_id res chain seq x y z
N MET A 1 -21.12 -10.40 -55.66
CA MET A 1 -21.26 -10.95 -54.30
C MET A 1 -21.34 -12.47 -54.47
N ALA A 2 -20.55 -13.37 -53.90
CA ALA A 2 -19.49 -13.36 -52.89
C ALA A 2 -18.55 -14.54 -53.22
N LYS A 3 -17.25 -14.47 -52.86
CA LYS A 3 -16.34 -15.63 -52.85
C LYS A 3 -15.91 -15.88 -51.41
N LEU A 4 -16.52 -16.89 -50.80
CA LEU A 4 -16.22 -17.39 -49.46
C LEU A 4 -14.99 -18.30 -49.55
N LYS A 5 -13.92 -17.97 -48.81
CA LYS A 5 -12.71 -18.80 -48.73
C LYS A 5 -12.92 -19.94 -47.73
N LEU A 6 -12.74 -21.17 -48.22
CA LEU A 6 -12.51 -22.38 -47.42
C LEU A 6 -11.22 -22.24 -46.61
N ALA A 7 -11.24 -22.67 -45.35
CA ALA A 7 -10.08 -23.23 -44.68
C ALA A 7 -10.56 -24.26 -43.65
N THR A 8 -10.58 -25.50 -44.10
CA THR A 8 -10.80 -26.72 -43.33
C THR A 8 -9.46 -27.15 -42.74
N THR A 9 -9.32 -27.24 -41.42
CA THR A 9 -8.51 -28.30 -40.81
C THR A 9 -8.81 -28.45 -39.33
N ALA A 10 -9.17 -29.68 -38.98
CA ALA A 10 -9.53 -30.15 -37.67
C ALA A 10 -8.33 -30.19 -36.72
N PHE A 11 -8.57 -29.89 -35.44
CA PHE A 11 -7.68 -30.31 -34.37
C PHE A 11 -8.45 -31.22 -33.41
N LEU A 12 -7.93 -32.43 -33.28
CA LEU A 12 -8.54 -33.57 -32.62
C LEU A 12 -8.59 -33.40 -31.10
N LEU A 13 -9.68 -33.92 -30.54
CA LEU A 13 -9.88 -34.28 -29.14
C LEU A 13 -8.64 -35.01 -28.55
N SER A 14 -8.23 -34.63 -27.35
CA SER A 14 -7.83 -35.63 -26.35
C SER A 14 -8.40 -35.25 -24.98
N LEU A 15 -9.28 -36.11 -24.50
CA LEU A 15 -9.85 -36.12 -23.17
C LEU A 15 -8.78 -36.66 -22.21
N GLY A 16 -8.46 -35.91 -21.16
CA GLY A 16 -7.60 -36.35 -20.06
C GLY A 16 -8.22 -35.92 -18.74
N LEU A 17 -9.26 -36.65 -18.30
CA LEU A 17 -9.88 -36.50 -16.99
C LEU A 17 -9.05 -37.27 -15.95
N THR A 18 -8.32 -36.61 -15.05
CA THR A 18 -8.02 -37.17 -13.71
C THR A 18 -7.87 -36.08 -12.64
N ALA A 19 -8.77 -36.15 -11.65
CA ALA A 19 -8.61 -35.85 -10.22
C ALA A 19 -7.85 -34.58 -9.77
N SER A 20 -8.60 -33.52 -9.49
CA SER A 20 -8.36 -32.68 -8.29
C SER A 20 -8.94 -33.40 -7.07
N PRO A 21 -8.33 -33.35 -5.86
CA PRO A 21 -8.20 -32.10 -5.11
C PRO A 21 -7.04 -32.08 -4.08
N TYR A 22 -5.99 -31.32 -4.36
CA TYR A 22 -5.35 -30.56 -3.29
C TYR A 22 -5.23 -29.14 -3.81
N LEU A 23 -6.17 -28.32 -3.35
CA LEU A 23 -5.99 -26.89 -3.25
C LEU A 23 -4.72 -26.67 -2.43
N LEU A 24 -3.58 -26.62 -3.13
CA LEU A 24 -2.51 -25.76 -2.67
C LEU A 24 -3.10 -24.36 -2.80
N CYS A 25 -3.68 -23.86 -1.72
CA CYS A 25 -3.74 -22.43 -1.51
C CYS A 25 -2.28 -21.96 -1.57
N ALA A 26 -1.81 -21.64 -2.76
CA ALA A 26 -0.88 -20.55 -2.91
C ALA A 26 -1.64 -19.36 -2.38
N ALA A 27 -1.51 -19.10 -1.07
CA ALA A 27 -1.73 -17.78 -0.56
C ALA A 27 -0.94 -16.87 -1.51
N PRO A 28 -1.55 -15.83 -2.09
CA PRO A 28 -0.74 -14.79 -2.70
C PRO A 28 0.14 -14.27 -1.58
N GLU A 29 1.38 -14.73 -1.54
CA GLU A 29 2.50 -14.01 -0.98
C GLU A 29 2.39 -12.64 -1.64
N HIS A 30 1.69 -11.71 -0.99
CA HIS A 30 1.81 -10.30 -1.27
C HIS A 30 3.20 -9.92 -0.74
N GLY A 31 4.23 -10.48 -1.38
CA GLY A 31 5.56 -9.95 -1.36
C GLY A 31 5.44 -8.61 -2.04
N TYR A 32 5.19 -7.58 -1.23
CA TYR A 32 5.34 -6.21 -1.62
C TYR A 32 6.75 -6.10 -2.19
N GLY A 33 6.84 -6.02 -3.52
CA GLY A 33 8.10 -5.94 -4.22
C GLY A 33 8.79 -4.67 -3.78
N TYR A 34 9.76 -4.80 -2.86
CA TYR A 34 10.67 -3.72 -2.52
C TYR A 34 11.50 -3.42 -3.76
N GLN A 35 11.03 -2.45 -4.54
CA GLN A 35 11.75 -1.94 -5.68
C GLN A 35 12.97 -1.18 -5.15
N ALA A 36 14.17 -1.72 -5.35
CA ALA A 36 15.42 -1.13 -4.86
C ALA A 36 15.58 0.30 -5.43
N TYR A 37 15.57 1.30 -4.53
CA TYR A 37 15.67 2.72 -4.85
C TYR A 37 17.10 3.24 -4.63
N PRO A 38 17.50 4.36 -5.26
CA PRO A 38 18.82 4.94 -5.04
C PRO A 38 19.12 5.20 -3.55
N ALA A 39 20.37 4.93 -3.17
CA ALA A 39 20.83 4.68 -1.81
C ALA A 39 20.52 5.70 -0.68
N PRO A 40 20.35 7.03 -0.90
CA PRO A 40 20.10 7.91 0.24
C PRO A 40 18.67 7.84 0.79
N TYR A 41 17.69 7.30 0.04
CA TYR A 41 16.27 7.33 0.43
C TYR A 41 15.60 5.96 0.50
N GLU A 42 16.32 4.87 0.27
CA GLU A 42 15.74 3.52 0.28
C GLU A 42 15.08 3.19 1.63
N SER A 43 15.72 3.55 2.74
CA SER A 43 15.16 3.36 4.09
C SER A 43 13.94 4.25 4.36
N LEU A 44 13.96 5.49 3.87
CA LEU A 44 12.86 6.44 4.05
C LEU A 44 11.64 6.08 3.21
N ARG A 45 11.83 5.65 1.95
CA ARG A 45 10.72 5.15 1.13
C ARG A 45 10.11 3.89 1.73
N GLY A 46 10.95 2.98 2.24
CA GLY A 46 10.47 1.82 2.99
C GLY A 46 9.62 2.20 4.20
N LEU A 47 10.01 3.23 4.95
CA LEU A 47 9.19 3.77 6.04
C LEU A 47 7.85 4.33 5.54
N VAL A 48 7.86 5.15 4.49
CA VAL A 48 6.64 5.73 3.91
C VAL A 48 5.68 4.64 3.42
N ASP A 49 6.20 3.63 2.72
CA ASP A 49 5.41 2.52 2.20
C ASP A 49 4.80 1.69 3.33
N ARG A 50 5.58 1.39 4.38
CA ARG A 50 5.08 0.72 5.59
C ARG A 50 3.96 1.50 6.24
N THR A 51 4.13 2.81 6.44
CA THR A 51 3.10 3.66 7.05
C THR A 51 1.83 3.74 6.21
N GLN A 52 1.94 3.81 4.88
CA GLN A 52 0.76 3.74 4.02
C GLN A 52 0.02 2.40 4.12
N SER A 53 0.77 1.30 4.25
CA SER A 53 0.21 -0.03 4.48
C SER A 53 -0.52 -0.12 5.83
N ASP A 54 0.11 0.34 6.91
CA ASP A 54 -0.46 0.31 8.27
C ASP A 54 -1.69 1.21 8.40
N LEU A 55 -1.70 2.37 7.75
CA LEU A 55 -2.89 3.22 7.63
C LEU A 55 -4.03 2.52 6.89
N THR A 56 -3.72 1.80 5.81
CA THR A 56 -4.70 1.04 5.04
C THR A 56 -5.30 -0.09 5.88
N ALA A 57 -4.45 -0.86 6.56
CA ALA A 57 -4.87 -1.95 7.44
C ALA A 57 -5.74 -1.42 8.59
N ALA A 58 -5.33 -0.32 9.24
CA ALA A 58 -6.10 0.31 10.31
C ALA A 58 -7.47 0.81 9.83
N MET A 59 -7.53 1.44 8.65
CA MET A 59 -8.79 1.90 8.06
C MET A 59 -9.75 0.75 7.73
N GLN A 60 -9.24 -0.38 7.23
CA GLN A 60 -10.09 -1.55 6.90
C GLN A 60 -10.73 -2.19 8.13
N LEU A 61 -10.09 -2.06 9.29
CA LEU A 61 -10.61 -2.55 10.58
C LEU A 61 -11.57 -1.57 11.25
N GLU A 62 -11.65 -0.33 10.76
CA GLU A 62 -12.55 0.69 11.28
C GLU A 62 -13.97 0.45 10.76
N HIS A 63 -14.91 0.22 11.69
CA HIS A 63 -16.30 -0.04 11.33
C HIS A 63 -17.12 1.25 11.16
N ARG A 64 -16.54 2.40 11.54
CA ARG A 64 -17.19 3.71 11.51
C ARG A 64 -16.64 4.53 10.35
N GLY A 65 -17.44 4.65 9.30
CA GLY A 65 -17.13 5.50 8.15
C GLY A 65 -17.17 7.01 8.44
N GLY A 66 -17.07 7.82 7.39
CA GLY A 66 -17.18 9.28 7.45
C GLY A 66 -15.89 9.95 7.91
N ASP A 67 -15.96 10.78 8.94
CA ASP A 67 -14.83 11.62 9.42
C ASP A 67 -13.59 10.82 9.82
N GLN A 68 -13.75 9.57 10.28
CA GLN A 68 -12.62 8.71 10.61
C GLN A 68 -11.84 8.32 9.35
N HIS A 69 -12.54 7.89 8.29
CA HIS A 69 -11.95 7.56 6.99
C HIS A 69 -11.33 8.80 6.35
N LYS A 70 -11.94 9.97 6.52
CA LYS A 70 -11.35 11.23 6.04
C LYS A 70 -9.96 11.46 6.64
N ARG A 71 -9.76 11.22 7.93
CA ARG A 71 -8.44 11.36 8.57
C ARG A 71 -7.39 10.41 8.00
N TYR A 72 -7.76 9.15 7.72
CA TYR A 72 -6.88 8.20 7.04
C TYR A 72 -6.51 8.70 5.63
N ASN A 73 -7.50 9.11 4.85
CA ASN A 73 -7.29 9.61 3.49
C ASN A 73 -6.41 10.87 3.47
N ASP A 74 -6.59 11.80 4.42
CA ASP A 74 -5.76 12.99 4.54
C ASP A 74 -4.30 12.61 4.84
N ALA A 75 -4.06 11.70 5.80
CA ALA A 75 -2.72 11.20 6.12
C ALA A 75 -2.05 10.51 4.92
N GLN A 76 -2.77 9.61 4.25
CA GLN A 76 -2.29 8.91 3.06
C GLN A 76 -2.00 9.88 1.91
N GLY A 77 -2.83 10.91 1.73
CA GLY A 77 -2.64 11.96 0.72
C GLY A 77 -1.36 12.77 0.93
N HIS A 78 -1.05 13.12 2.17
CA HIS A 78 0.20 13.81 2.51
C HIS A 78 1.42 12.92 2.34
N LEU A 79 1.37 11.65 2.77
CA LEU A 79 2.45 10.68 2.54
C LEU A 79 2.70 10.43 1.05
N SER A 80 1.65 10.27 0.25
CA SER A 80 1.77 10.12 -1.20
C SER A 80 2.37 11.37 -1.85
N SER A 81 2.00 12.57 -1.38
CA SER A 81 2.59 13.83 -1.86
C SER A 81 4.07 13.91 -1.52
N PHE A 82 4.43 13.61 -0.26
CA PHE A 82 5.80 13.54 0.19
C PHE A 82 6.63 12.54 -0.63
N ASP A 83 6.14 11.32 -0.84
CA ASP A 83 6.82 10.30 -1.65
C ASP A 83 7.07 10.78 -3.09
N ARG A 84 6.08 11.44 -3.71
CA ARG A 84 6.25 12.02 -5.05
C ARG A 84 7.35 13.09 -5.11
N HIS A 85 7.52 13.88 -4.05
CA HIS A 85 8.63 14.84 -3.96
C HIS A 85 9.96 14.12 -3.73
N LEU A 86 9.97 13.12 -2.86
CA LEU A 86 11.15 12.34 -2.51
C LEU A 86 11.73 11.59 -3.71
N VAL A 87 10.88 10.96 -4.54
CA VAL A 87 11.27 10.32 -5.81
C VAL A 87 11.99 11.28 -6.76
N LYS A 88 11.65 12.57 -6.69
CA LYS A 88 12.28 13.64 -7.50
C LYS A 88 13.54 14.20 -6.85
N GLY A 89 14.00 13.61 -5.74
CA GLY A 89 15.16 14.07 -4.98
C GLY A 89 14.88 15.29 -4.09
N HIS A 90 13.62 15.61 -3.82
CA HIS A 90 13.23 16.75 -2.98
C HIS A 90 12.63 16.26 -1.66
N PHE A 91 13.31 16.51 -0.56
CA PHE A 91 12.80 16.25 0.78
C PHE A 91 11.82 17.37 1.19
N ASP A 92 10.53 17.17 0.98
CA ASP A 92 9.50 18.14 1.38
C ASP A 92 9.16 18.01 2.86
N LYS A 93 9.91 18.73 3.71
CA LYS A 93 9.70 18.78 5.16
C LYS A 93 8.30 19.26 5.55
N GLY A 94 7.67 20.10 4.73
CA GLY A 94 6.33 20.63 4.95
C GLY A 94 5.27 19.54 4.79
N GLU A 95 5.32 18.78 3.69
CA GLU A 95 4.40 17.66 3.47
C GLU A 95 4.60 16.53 4.49
N LEU A 96 5.85 16.21 4.85
CA LEU A 96 6.12 15.26 5.93
C LEU A 96 5.52 15.72 7.27
N GLY A 97 5.60 17.02 7.58
CA GLY A 97 4.97 17.60 8.75
C GLY A 97 3.44 17.41 8.77
N LYS A 98 2.77 17.70 7.64
CA LYS A 98 1.32 17.51 7.51
C LYS A 98 0.90 16.04 7.64
N ALA A 99 1.71 15.12 7.11
CA ALA A 99 1.50 13.68 7.29
C ALA A 99 1.56 13.29 8.77
N ILE A 100 2.60 13.72 9.49
CA ILE A 100 2.78 13.48 10.93
C ILE A 100 1.59 14.02 11.74
N ASP A 101 1.14 15.24 11.44
CA ASP A 101 0.00 15.84 12.14
C ASP A 101 -1.31 15.09 11.87
N SER A 102 -1.51 14.62 10.64
CA SER A 102 -2.67 13.82 10.25
C SER A 102 -2.68 12.44 10.94
N ILE A 103 -1.52 11.77 11.01
CA ILE A 103 -1.37 10.50 11.73
C ILE A 103 -1.64 10.70 13.23
N LYS A 104 -1.12 11.78 13.83
CA LYS A 104 -1.41 12.13 15.22
C LYS A 104 -2.92 12.31 15.44
N ALA A 105 -3.62 12.98 14.51
CA ALA A 105 -5.06 13.15 14.60
C ALA A 105 -5.82 11.81 14.57
N ILE A 106 -5.35 10.83 13.80
CA ILE A 106 -5.91 9.46 13.81
C ILE A 106 -5.73 8.83 15.20
N LEU A 107 -4.51 8.83 15.73
CA LEU A 107 -4.19 8.25 17.04
C LEU A 107 -4.99 8.89 18.19
N ASP A 108 -5.22 10.19 18.11
CA ASP A 108 -5.94 10.97 19.13
C ASP A 108 -7.47 10.86 19.03
N LYS A 109 -8.01 10.70 17.82
CA LYS A 109 -9.46 10.86 17.56
C LYS A 109 -10.17 9.58 17.10
N ASN A 110 -9.45 8.58 16.59
CA ASN A 110 -10.04 7.32 16.13
C ASN A 110 -9.96 6.25 17.22
N VAL A 111 -10.92 5.32 17.19
CA VAL A 111 -10.92 4.14 18.06
C VAL A 111 -10.20 3.01 17.33
N LEU A 112 -8.88 2.95 17.52
CA LEU A 112 -8.03 1.97 16.89
C LEU A 112 -8.00 0.64 17.65
N GLN A 113 -7.83 -0.47 16.92
CA GLN A 113 -7.36 -1.71 17.51
C GLN A 113 -5.95 -1.50 18.10
N ALA A 114 -5.62 -2.23 19.17
CA ALA A 114 -4.35 -2.06 19.88
C ALA A 114 -3.14 -2.24 18.94
N SER A 115 -3.14 -3.28 18.10
CA SER A 115 -2.08 -3.53 17.12
C SER A 115 -1.90 -2.38 16.12
N SER A 116 -2.99 -1.86 15.56
CA SER A 116 -2.95 -0.72 14.64
C SER A 116 -2.46 0.55 15.33
N ARG A 117 -2.83 0.78 16.59
CA ARG A 117 -2.34 1.90 17.38
C ARG A 117 -0.84 1.81 17.58
N ASP A 118 -0.33 0.64 17.98
CA ASP A 118 1.09 0.44 18.25
C ASP A 118 1.94 0.62 16.98
N ALA A 119 1.46 0.08 15.84
CA ALA A 119 2.12 0.24 14.54
C ALA A 119 2.19 1.72 14.12
N LEU A 120 1.05 2.43 14.15
CA LEU A 120 0.99 3.85 13.80
C LEU A 120 1.78 4.75 14.76
N MET A 121 1.88 4.39 16.04
CA MET A 121 2.72 5.10 17.00
C MET A 121 4.21 4.96 16.66
N ARG A 122 4.67 3.75 16.36
CA ARG A 122 6.06 3.52 15.93
C ARG A 122 6.38 4.31 14.67
N ASP A 123 5.52 4.25 13.67
CA ASP A 123 5.69 4.97 12.41
C ASP A 123 5.73 6.49 12.61
N LEU A 124 4.85 7.03 13.46
CA LEU A 124 4.85 8.44 13.81
C LEU A 124 6.19 8.89 14.42
N GLU A 125 6.77 8.08 15.31
CA GLU A 125 8.05 8.36 15.95
C GLU A 125 9.20 8.32 14.94
N GLU A 126 9.23 7.32 14.07
CA GLU A 126 10.25 7.19 13.02
C GLU A 126 10.17 8.35 12.02
N LEU A 127 8.98 8.73 11.56
CA LEU A 127 8.77 9.88 10.66
C LEU A 127 9.22 11.20 11.30
N ARG A 128 8.96 11.38 12.61
CA ARG A 128 9.44 12.56 13.36
C ARG A 128 10.96 12.59 13.44
N SER A 129 11.58 11.46 13.76
CA SER A 129 13.03 11.33 13.82
C SER A 129 13.66 11.67 12.46
N VAL A 130 13.06 11.25 11.34
CA VAL A 130 13.53 11.64 9.99
C VAL A 130 13.40 13.14 9.78
N ARG A 131 12.23 13.73 10.06
CA ARG A 131 11.97 15.17 9.90
C ARG A 131 12.95 16.06 10.68
N GLU A 132 13.46 15.56 11.81
CA GLU A 132 14.41 16.30 12.65
C GLU A 132 15.86 16.23 12.12
N ARG A 133 16.20 15.23 11.29
CA ARG A 133 17.55 15.01 10.76
C ARG A 133 17.82 15.74 9.44
N ASP A 134 16.78 15.98 8.64
CA ASP A 134 16.82 16.72 7.36
C ASP A 134 16.34 18.17 7.51
#